data_AF-A0A0N1GE83-F1
#
_entry.id   AF-A0A0N1GE83-F1
#
_cell.length_a   1.000
_cell.length_b   1.000
_cell.length_c   1.000
_cell.angle_alpha   90.00
_cell.angle_beta   90.00
_cell.angle_gamma   90.00
#
_symmetry.space_group_name_H-M   'P 1'
#
loop_
_entity.id
_entity.type
_entity.pdbx_description
1 polymer ?
#
loop_
_entity_poly.entity_id
_entity_poly.type
_entity_poly.pdbx_seq_one_letter_code
_entity_poly.pdbx_strand_id
1 'polypeptide(L)'
;MSELVRDGSGGARGDAGGDPGSASGGDSGGARTSRGGGRRGAVDPVKALMHRHRELCERAVDPLEIAAGLEAHGVTDRTAARFRHRDVFSLAEEMYARVARDSDPAPRPAVPEHPGARADWAVLSLLPGALCAATVAGLRLTQGQPRLAVAAGGTLAVTLGLRAALRRGPLGTTHRTTSGTLAWICWLIAYALLGDGLLSVGIEGGPDGPWPPATAPVLALALACAPAVWCAHLFTAGARRKLTTSRGLEEFAVSVRPLLLGVFALFLSALGALLALCRAALSEPGAYNGPGAYAGAGALGALLLLARLLTTRGFTHAPAVVLGAAGAAEVTALTTVFAARLPGCSFVATPVETVADAWGPGAVPALVCGAAALVLLIHATRTLTRASAHATPGGTP
;
A
#
# COMPACT_ATOMS: atom_id res chain seq x y z
N MET A 1 -38.36 -50.25 -18.79
CA MET A 1 -38.62 -50.57 -17.37
C MET A 1 -38.57 -49.25 -16.62
N SER A 2 -39.57 -48.40 -16.78
CA SER A 2 -40.90 -48.44 -16.09
C SER A 2 -40.72 -47.96 -14.64
N GLU A 3 -41.47 -47.03 -14.05
CA GLU A 3 -42.52 -46.07 -14.44
C GLU A 3 -42.89 -45.33 -13.11
N LEU A 4 -43.92 -44.47 -13.15
CA LEU A 4 -44.59 -43.71 -12.07
C LEU A 4 -44.02 -42.30 -11.84
N VAL A 5 -44.57 -41.21 -12.41
CA VAL A 5 -45.97 -40.78 -12.64
C VAL A 5 -46.79 -40.67 -11.35
N ARG A 6 -47.08 -39.43 -10.94
CA ARG A 6 -48.43 -39.07 -10.52
C ARG A 6 -48.78 -37.61 -10.84
N ASP A 7 -49.88 -37.54 -11.57
CA ASP A 7 -50.63 -36.40 -12.09
C ASP A 7 -51.49 -35.68 -11.05
N GLY A 8 -52.01 -34.52 -11.46
CA GLY A 8 -53.22 -33.86 -10.92
C GLY A 8 -53.07 -32.34 -10.90
N SER A 9 -53.27 -31.58 -11.98
CA SER A 9 -54.43 -31.40 -12.89
C SER A 9 -55.62 -30.65 -12.27
N GLY A 10 -56.04 -29.58 -12.97
CA GLY A 10 -57.33 -28.90 -12.87
C GLY A 10 -57.28 -27.56 -12.12
N GLY A 11 -57.40 -26.37 -12.71
CA GLY A 11 -57.89 -25.99 -14.03
C GLY A 11 -59.23 -25.24 -13.93
N ALA A 12 -59.34 -24.15 -14.69
CA ALA A 12 -60.50 -23.32 -15.02
C ALA A 12 -60.87 -22.21 -14.01
N ARG A 13 -60.83 -20.90 -14.33
CA ARG A 13 -61.24 -20.06 -15.50
C ARG A 13 -62.56 -19.35 -15.20
N GLY A 14 -62.54 -18.05 -15.52
CA GLY A 14 -63.70 -17.26 -15.92
C GLY A 14 -64.19 -16.30 -14.83
N ASP A 15 -64.62 -15.07 -15.13
CA ASP A 15 -64.52 -14.29 -16.35
C ASP A 15 -64.88 -12.83 -15.99
N ALA A 16 -64.59 -11.94 -16.92
CA ALA A 16 -64.68 -10.50 -16.87
C ALA A 16 -66.09 -9.89 -16.64
N GLY A 17 -66.08 -8.59 -16.33
CA GLY A 17 -67.20 -7.65 -16.43
C GLY A 17 -67.19 -6.70 -15.22
N GLY A 18 -67.21 -5.37 -15.32
CA GLY A 18 -67.45 -4.46 -16.42
C GLY A 18 -67.91 -3.13 -15.81
N ASP A 19 -67.29 -2.05 -16.28
CA ASP A 19 -67.70 -0.64 -16.30
C ASP A 19 -67.66 0.31 -15.06
N PRO A 20 -67.29 1.59 -15.28
CA PRO A 20 -67.26 2.67 -14.28
C PRO A 20 -68.48 3.60 -14.39
N GLY A 21 -68.81 4.33 -13.32
CA GLY A 21 -69.87 5.35 -13.38
C GLY A 21 -70.03 6.15 -12.10
N SER A 22 -69.87 7.48 -12.24
CA SER A 22 -69.96 8.55 -11.24
C SER A 22 -71.27 8.65 -10.44
N ALA A 23 -71.20 9.15 -9.20
CA ALA A 23 -71.68 10.49 -8.78
C ALA A 23 -72.24 10.58 -7.34
N SER A 24 -71.70 11.57 -6.61
CA SER A 24 -72.32 12.47 -5.60
C SER A 24 -73.10 11.94 -4.39
N GLY A 25 -72.70 12.42 -3.19
CA GLY A 25 -73.63 12.72 -2.09
C GLY A 25 -73.05 12.65 -0.67
N GLY A 26 -72.80 13.82 -0.05
CA GLY A 26 -73.25 14.12 1.31
C GLY A 26 -72.49 13.60 2.55
N ASP A 27 -71.63 14.47 3.09
CA ASP A 27 -71.50 14.95 4.49
C ASP A 27 -71.46 14.01 5.73
N SER A 28 -70.77 14.54 6.76
CA SER A 28 -70.89 14.29 8.20
C SER A 28 -69.93 13.28 8.88
N GLY A 29 -68.86 13.84 9.46
CA GLY A 29 -68.47 13.62 10.87
C GLY A 29 -68.17 12.19 11.33
N GLY A 30 -66.89 11.80 11.30
CA GLY A 30 -66.42 10.57 11.96
C GLY A 30 -64.99 10.73 12.46
N ALA A 31 -64.84 10.78 13.78
CA ALA A 31 -63.61 11.00 14.52
C ALA A 31 -62.40 10.20 13.98
N ARG A 32 -61.35 10.93 13.58
CA ARG A 32 -59.98 10.39 13.46
C ARG A 32 -59.54 9.93 14.85
N THR A 33 -59.67 8.63 15.12
CA THR A 33 -58.89 7.98 16.17
C THR A 33 -57.44 7.93 15.73
N SER A 34 -56.73 9.04 15.92
CA SER A 34 -55.27 9.06 15.96
C SER A 34 -54.84 8.22 17.15
N ARG A 35 -54.61 6.91 16.91
CA ARG A 35 -53.92 6.05 17.87
C ARG A 35 -52.52 6.62 18.09
N GLY A 36 -52.39 7.38 19.17
CA GLY A 36 -51.13 7.81 19.74
C GLY A 36 -50.32 6.58 20.15
N GLY A 37 -49.29 6.26 19.36
CA GLY A 37 -48.16 5.46 19.80
C GLY A 37 -47.20 6.37 20.58
N GLY A 38 -46.99 6.06 21.86
CA GLY A 38 -46.36 6.93 22.84
C GLY A 38 -44.97 7.48 22.46
N ARG A 39 -44.87 8.81 22.53
CA ARG A 39 -43.63 9.56 22.76
C ARG A 39 -43.05 9.20 24.13
N ARG A 40 -42.36 8.06 24.23
CA ARG A 40 -41.18 7.99 25.13
C ARG A 40 -40.07 8.74 24.41
N GLY A 41 -39.46 9.73 25.06
CA GLY A 41 -38.47 10.63 24.47
C GLY A 41 -37.44 9.86 23.66
N ALA A 42 -37.56 9.90 22.33
CA ALA A 42 -36.58 9.33 21.44
C ALA A 42 -35.34 10.22 21.60
N VAL A 43 -34.40 9.78 22.44
CA VAL A 43 -33.05 10.34 22.48
C VAL A 43 -32.59 10.41 21.04
N ASP A 44 -32.22 11.61 20.59
CA ASP A 44 -31.70 11.81 19.25
C ASP A 44 -30.56 10.80 19.01
N PRO A 45 -30.75 9.84 18.07
CA PRO A 45 -29.84 8.73 17.91
C PRO A 45 -28.43 9.23 17.51
N VAL A 46 -28.35 10.35 16.79
CA VAL A 46 -27.08 10.99 16.43
C VAL A 46 -26.41 11.58 17.68
N LYS A 47 -27.18 12.20 18.59
CA LYS A 47 -26.65 12.72 19.86
C LYS A 47 -26.12 11.60 20.76
N ALA A 48 -26.80 10.45 20.83
CA ALA A 48 -26.30 9.28 21.56
C ALA A 48 -25.01 8.71 20.93
N LEU A 49 -24.92 8.72 19.60
CA LEU A 49 -23.71 8.31 18.87
C LEU A 49 -22.54 9.27 19.11
N MET A 50 -22.79 10.59 19.06
CA MET A 50 -21.80 11.61 19.38
C MET A 50 -21.27 11.47 20.81
N HIS A 51 -22.13 11.14 21.78
CA HIS A 51 -21.67 10.88 23.14
C HIS A 51 -20.75 9.64 23.22
N ARG A 52 -21.05 8.58 22.47
CA ARG A 52 -20.20 7.38 22.43
C ARG A 52 -18.85 7.65 21.76
N HIS A 53 -18.82 8.52 20.76
CA HIS A 53 -17.62 8.90 20.01
C HIS A 53 -17.16 10.33 20.34
N ARG A 54 -17.35 10.76 21.59
CA ARG A 54 -17.11 12.14 22.01
C ARG A 54 -15.67 12.60 21.76
N GLU A 55 -14.69 11.77 22.13
CA GLU A 55 -13.27 12.05 21.91
C GLU A 55 -12.88 12.17 20.43
N LEU A 56 -13.65 11.55 19.52
CA LEU A 56 -13.47 11.69 18.08
C LEU A 56 -14.00 13.05 17.63
N CYS A 57 -15.23 13.38 18.04
CA CYS A 57 -15.92 14.63 17.69
C CYS A 57 -15.22 15.87 18.21
N GLU A 58 -14.63 15.82 19.42
CA GLU A 58 -13.93 16.96 20.03
C GLU A 58 -12.56 17.25 19.40
N ARG A 59 -11.92 16.24 18.79
CA ARG A 59 -10.59 16.39 18.17
C ARG A 59 -10.64 16.62 16.67
N ALA A 60 -11.76 16.29 16.02
CA ALA A 60 -11.84 16.31 14.57
C ALA A 60 -11.88 17.75 14.02
N VAL A 61 -10.96 18.06 13.12
CA VAL A 61 -10.86 19.37 12.46
C VAL A 61 -11.70 19.41 11.17
N ASP A 62 -12.12 18.25 10.66
CA ASP A 62 -12.96 18.12 9.49
C ASP A 62 -13.94 16.93 9.57
N PRO A 63 -15.03 16.92 8.75
CA PRO A 63 -15.97 15.81 8.68
C PRO A 63 -15.34 14.46 8.26
N LEU A 64 -14.21 14.48 7.55
CA LEU A 64 -13.54 13.29 7.04
C LEU A 64 -12.87 12.50 8.17
N GLU A 65 -12.28 13.19 9.14
CA GLU A 65 -11.74 12.59 10.36
C GLU A 65 -12.83 11.91 11.18
N ILE A 66 -14.03 12.50 11.23
CA ILE A 66 -15.20 11.86 11.86
C ILE A 66 -15.61 10.61 11.05
N ALA A 67 -15.72 10.68 9.73
CA ALA A 67 -16.09 9.54 8.89
C ALA A 67 -15.09 8.37 9.01
N ALA A 68 -13.80 8.68 8.97
CA ALA A 68 -12.71 7.73 9.15
C ALA A 68 -12.71 7.09 10.55
N GLY A 69 -12.98 7.89 11.58
CA GLY A 69 -13.14 7.40 12.94
C GLY A 69 -14.35 6.49 13.10
N LEU A 70 -15.49 6.83 12.52
CA LEU A 70 -16.69 6.00 12.52
C LEU A 70 -16.43 4.65 11.82
N GLU A 71 -15.77 4.65 10.65
CA GLU A 71 -15.38 3.42 9.95
C GLU A 71 -14.44 2.55 10.81
N ALA A 72 -13.47 3.15 11.49
CA ALA A 72 -12.55 2.43 12.39
C ALA A 72 -13.27 1.76 13.57
N HIS A 73 -14.39 2.33 14.03
CA HIS A 73 -15.24 1.76 15.06
C HIS A 73 -16.34 0.83 14.49
N GLY A 74 -16.25 0.48 13.20
CA GLY A 74 -17.13 -0.50 12.55
C GLY A 74 -18.44 0.07 12.00
N VAL A 75 -18.61 1.39 11.96
CA VAL A 75 -19.78 2.03 11.36
C VAL A 75 -19.64 2.01 9.84
N THR A 76 -20.59 1.34 9.19
CA THR A 76 -20.69 1.19 7.73
C THR A 76 -21.83 2.04 7.15
N ASP A 77 -21.92 2.17 5.83
CA ASP A 77 -23.02 2.89 5.15
C ASP A 77 -24.40 2.31 5.53
N ARG A 78 -24.49 0.97 5.70
CA ARG A 78 -25.70 0.29 6.22
C ARG A 78 -26.02 0.69 7.67
N THR A 79 -24.99 0.97 8.48
CA THR A 79 -25.15 1.43 9.86
C THR A 79 -25.60 2.89 9.88
N ALA A 80 -25.04 3.75 9.01
CA ALA A 80 -25.45 5.14 8.85
C ALA A 80 -26.93 5.29 8.46
N ALA A 81 -27.44 4.38 7.61
CA ALA A 81 -28.86 4.33 7.25
C ALA A 81 -29.80 4.18 8.48
N ARG A 82 -29.35 3.52 9.56
CA ARG A 82 -30.12 3.41 10.82
C ARG A 82 -30.25 4.74 11.55
N PHE A 83 -29.32 5.66 11.32
CA PHE A 83 -29.34 7.05 11.81
C PHE A 83 -30.06 7.99 10.84
N ARG A 84 -30.74 7.48 9.80
CA ARG A 84 -31.40 8.25 8.73
C ARG A 84 -30.45 9.10 7.86
N HIS A 85 -29.18 8.72 7.79
CA HIS A 85 -28.22 9.30 6.84
C HIS A 85 -27.95 8.32 5.70
N ARG A 86 -27.72 8.84 4.49
CA ARG A 86 -27.51 8.02 3.29
C ARG A 86 -26.25 7.15 3.39
N ASP A 87 -25.21 7.67 4.02
CA ASP A 87 -23.87 7.10 4.07
C ASP A 87 -23.08 7.65 5.27
N VAL A 88 -21.90 7.07 5.55
CA VAL A 88 -21.05 7.47 6.68
C VAL A 88 -20.52 8.91 6.55
N PHE A 89 -20.27 9.41 5.34
CA PHE A 89 -19.82 10.79 5.13
C PHE A 89 -20.92 11.79 5.46
N SER A 90 -22.14 11.56 5.00
CA SER A 90 -23.33 12.36 5.33
C SER A 90 -23.60 12.39 6.84
N LEU A 91 -23.42 11.26 7.53
CA LEU A 91 -23.54 11.18 8.99
C LEU A 91 -22.43 11.98 9.69
N ALA A 92 -21.19 11.88 9.19
CA ALA A 92 -20.05 12.58 9.74
C ALA A 92 -20.13 14.11 9.54
N GLU A 93 -20.62 14.56 8.38
CA GLU A 93 -20.90 15.99 8.12
C GLU A 93 -21.94 16.54 9.11
N GLU A 94 -23.02 15.81 9.37
CA GLU A 94 -24.03 16.22 10.35
C GLU A 94 -23.44 16.27 11.78
N MET A 95 -22.64 15.27 12.16
CA MET A 95 -21.96 15.26 13.47
C MET A 95 -20.99 16.45 13.60
N TYR A 96 -20.19 16.74 12.57
CA TYR A 96 -19.27 17.88 12.54
C TYR A 96 -20.02 19.21 12.62
N ALA A 97 -21.11 19.36 11.84
CA ALA A 97 -21.92 20.57 11.83
C ALA A 97 -22.54 20.87 13.21
N ARG A 98 -22.88 19.84 14.00
CA ARG A 98 -23.38 20.01 15.36
C ARG A 98 -22.29 20.47 16.33
N VAL A 99 -21.10 19.86 16.29
CA VAL A 99 -19.95 20.29 17.11
C VAL A 99 -19.55 21.73 16.79
N ALA A 100 -19.49 22.08 15.49
CA ALA A 100 -19.14 23.41 15.04
C ALA A 100 -20.19 24.48 15.38
N ARG A 101 -21.44 24.10 15.65
CA ARG A 101 -22.50 25.01 16.14
C ARG A 101 -22.47 25.18 17.66
N ASP A 102 -22.10 24.12 18.38
CA ASP A 102 -21.96 24.15 19.84
C ASP A 102 -20.66 24.85 20.28
N SER A 103 -19.68 24.95 19.38
CA SER A 103 -18.43 25.71 19.56
C SER A 103 -18.61 27.11 18.95
N ASP A 104 -18.43 28.18 19.72
CA ASP A 104 -18.38 29.56 19.18
C ASP A 104 -17.33 29.62 18.04
N PRO A 105 -17.60 30.28 16.89
CA PRO A 105 -16.76 30.10 15.71
C PRO A 105 -15.39 30.75 15.93
N ALA A 106 -14.44 29.95 16.39
CA ALA A 106 -13.04 30.34 16.44
C ALA A 106 -12.55 30.64 15.00
N PRO A 107 -11.74 31.69 14.80
CA PRO A 107 -11.15 31.98 13.50
C PRO A 107 -10.41 30.75 12.99
N ARG A 108 -10.77 30.24 11.80
CA ARG A 108 -10.03 29.15 11.15
C ARG A 108 -8.57 29.58 11.01
N PRO A 109 -7.60 28.85 11.58
CA PRO A 109 -6.21 29.09 11.26
C PRO A 109 -6.03 28.84 9.77
N ALA A 110 -5.67 29.89 9.02
CA ALA A 110 -5.28 29.75 7.63
C ALA A 110 -4.06 28.82 7.60
N VAL A 111 -4.24 27.59 7.11
CA VAL A 111 -3.13 26.66 6.89
C VAL A 111 -2.21 27.35 5.89
N PRO A 112 -0.97 27.70 6.26
CA PRO A 112 -0.04 28.25 5.30
C PRO A 112 0.33 27.12 4.34
N GLU A 113 -0.20 27.16 3.11
CA GLU A 113 0.39 26.41 2.00
C GLU A 113 1.75 27.06 1.72
N HIS A 114 2.82 26.56 2.32
CA HIS A 114 4.18 26.94 1.95
C HIS A 114 4.54 26.27 0.62
N PRO A 115 4.62 27.00 -0.51
CA PRO A 115 4.97 26.41 -1.80
C PRO A 115 6.38 25.80 -1.77
N GLY A 116 7.26 26.33 -0.91
CA GLY A 116 8.62 25.84 -0.70
C GLY A 116 8.71 24.41 -0.19
N ALA A 117 7.75 23.94 0.61
CA ALA A 117 7.77 22.57 1.14
C ALA A 117 7.64 21.50 0.05
N ARG A 118 6.97 21.82 -1.08
CA ARG A 118 6.83 20.90 -2.23
C ARG A 118 8.14 20.77 -3.01
N ALA A 119 8.87 21.86 -3.19
CA ALA A 119 10.16 21.87 -3.90
C ALA A 119 11.27 21.20 -3.07
N ASP A 120 11.29 21.45 -1.76
CA ASP A 120 12.35 20.99 -0.88
C ASP A 120 12.45 19.45 -0.83
N TRP A 121 11.30 18.76 -0.73
CA TRP A 121 11.30 17.30 -0.78
C TRP A 121 11.55 16.73 -2.19
N ALA A 122 11.13 17.41 -3.25
CA ALA A 122 11.44 16.97 -4.62
C ALA A 122 12.97 16.95 -4.86
N VAL A 123 13.69 17.99 -4.41
CA VAL A 123 15.16 18.05 -4.46
C VAL A 123 15.78 16.96 -3.58
N LEU A 124 15.28 16.78 -2.36
CA LEU A 124 15.77 15.74 -1.45
C LEU A 124 15.57 14.32 -2.00
N SER A 125 14.55 14.09 -2.82
CA SER A 125 14.25 12.77 -3.40
C SER A 125 15.26 12.30 -4.45
N LEU A 126 15.97 13.24 -5.10
CA LEU A 126 17.01 12.96 -6.08
C LEU A 126 18.38 12.69 -5.43
N LEU A 127 18.57 13.19 -4.20
CA LEU A 127 19.81 13.11 -3.44
C LEU A 127 20.35 11.67 -3.27
N PRO A 128 19.57 10.65 -2.86
CA PRO A 128 20.08 9.29 -2.73
C PRO A 128 20.57 8.70 -4.06
N GLY A 129 19.88 9.01 -5.16
CA GLY A 129 20.30 8.60 -6.51
C GLY A 129 21.59 9.28 -6.96
N ALA A 130 21.72 10.59 -6.75
CA ALA A 130 22.92 11.34 -7.08
C ALA A 130 24.14 10.88 -6.26
N LEU A 131 23.97 10.66 -4.95
CA LEU A 131 25.02 10.11 -4.11
C LEU A 131 25.40 8.70 -4.55
N CYS A 132 24.43 7.84 -4.84
CA CYS A 132 24.73 6.49 -5.33
C CYS A 132 25.51 6.54 -6.65
N ALA A 133 25.12 7.39 -7.59
CA ALA A 133 25.84 7.58 -8.85
C ALA A 133 27.29 8.08 -8.63
N ALA A 134 27.46 9.08 -7.76
CA ALA A 134 28.79 9.60 -7.39
C ALA A 134 29.67 8.52 -6.76
N THR A 135 29.10 7.64 -5.95
CA THR A 135 29.84 6.54 -5.31
C THR A 135 30.23 5.46 -6.29
N VAL A 136 29.35 5.09 -7.23
CA VAL A 136 29.69 4.16 -8.32
C VAL A 136 30.80 4.76 -9.19
N ALA A 137 30.71 6.04 -9.57
CA ALA A 137 31.77 6.72 -10.32
C ALA A 137 33.09 6.76 -9.54
N GLY A 138 33.06 7.08 -8.25
CA GLY A 138 34.23 7.07 -7.38
C GLY A 138 34.88 5.68 -7.26
N LEU A 139 34.08 4.61 -7.16
CA LEU A 139 34.56 3.23 -7.14
C LEU A 139 35.19 2.78 -8.46
N ARG A 140 34.77 3.35 -9.60
CA ARG A 140 35.39 3.11 -10.92
C ARG A 140 36.74 3.82 -11.06
N LEU A 141 36.88 4.99 -10.43
CA LEU A 141 38.08 5.83 -10.51
C LEU A 141 39.14 5.49 -9.45
N THR A 142 38.81 4.69 -8.43
CA THR A 142 39.74 4.35 -7.34
C THR A 142 40.13 2.88 -7.34
N GLN A 143 41.42 2.60 -7.11
CA GLN A 143 41.98 1.25 -6.98
C GLN A 143 42.67 1.09 -5.61
N GLY A 144 42.66 -0.12 -5.03
CA GLY A 144 43.32 -0.41 -3.75
C GLY A 144 42.59 0.12 -2.50
N GLN A 145 43.34 0.46 -1.45
CA GLN A 145 42.82 0.98 -0.18
C GLN A 145 41.80 2.14 -0.27
N PRO A 146 41.95 3.15 -1.15
CA PRO A 146 40.97 4.25 -1.24
C PRO A 146 39.59 3.77 -1.71
N ARG A 147 39.51 2.62 -2.39
CA ARG A 147 38.23 2.03 -2.83
C ARG A 147 37.33 1.65 -1.64
N LEU A 148 37.93 1.17 -0.54
CA LEU A 148 37.20 0.84 0.69
C LEU A 148 36.65 2.10 1.37
N ALA A 149 37.45 3.16 1.42
CA ALA A 149 37.02 4.45 1.97
C ALA A 149 35.88 5.06 1.15
N VAL A 150 35.95 5.00 -0.19
CA VAL A 150 34.88 5.46 -1.08
C VAL A 150 33.62 4.61 -0.93
N ALA A 151 33.74 3.28 -0.81
CA ALA A 151 32.60 2.40 -0.56
C ALA A 151 31.91 2.71 0.77
N ALA A 152 32.69 2.85 1.85
CA ALA A 152 32.16 3.13 3.19
C ALA A 152 31.53 4.52 3.27
N GLY A 153 32.25 5.56 2.82
CA GLY A 153 31.74 6.93 2.76
C GLY A 153 30.51 7.05 1.87
N GLY A 154 30.51 6.35 0.74
CA GLY A 154 29.38 6.30 -0.17
C GLY A 154 28.13 5.66 0.41
N THR A 155 28.29 4.53 1.07
CA THR A 155 27.19 3.84 1.77
C THR A 155 26.60 4.75 2.86
N LEU A 156 27.45 5.41 3.65
CA LEU A 156 27.00 6.39 4.66
C LEU A 156 26.25 7.56 4.02
N ALA A 157 26.78 8.11 2.93
CA ALA A 157 26.13 9.23 2.24
C ALA A 157 24.75 8.83 1.69
N VAL A 158 24.65 7.69 0.99
CA VAL A 158 23.38 7.19 0.44
C VAL A 158 22.37 6.89 1.54
N THR A 159 22.78 6.26 2.65
CA THR A 159 21.88 5.98 3.78
C THR A 159 21.38 7.24 4.47
N LEU A 160 22.23 8.25 4.63
CA LEU A 160 21.84 9.56 5.17
C LEU A 160 20.90 10.30 4.22
N GLY A 161 21.19 10.30 2.92
CA GLY A 161 20.33 10.90 1.89
C GLY A 161 18.95 10.25 1.84
N LEU A 162 18.90 8.92 1.86
CA LEU A 162 17.67 8.15 1.92
C LEU A 162 16.89 8.48 3.21
N ARG A 163 17.57 8.53 4.35
CA ARG A 163 16.95 8.89 5.63
C ARG A 163 16.37 10.31 5.61
N ALA A 164 17.06 11.27 5.00
CA ALA A 164 16.57 12.64 4.87
C ALA A 164 15.34 12.71 3.93
N ALA A 165 15.42 12.08 2.76
CA ALA A 165 14.33 12.03 1.77
C ALA A 165 13.06 11.35 2.33
N LEU A 166 13.24 10.26 3.07
CA LEU A 166 12.15 9.52 3.69
C LEU A 166 11.58 10.21 4.93
N ARG A 167 12.34 11.05 5.64
CA ARG A 167 11.84 11.77 6.84
C ARG A 167 11.08 13.05 6.49
N ARG A 168 11.50 13.77 5.45
CA ARG A 168 10.92 15.07 5.07
C ARG A 168 9.84 14.96 3.98
N GLY A 169 9.61 13.78 3.44
CA GLY A 169 8.62 13.53 2.39
C GLY A 169 7.27 12.97 2.84
N PRO A 170 6.28 12.87 1.93
CA PRO A 170 5.06 12.05 2.10
C PRO A 170 5.30 10.55 2.31
N LEU A 171 6.56 10.08 2.21
CA LEU A 171 6.96 8.75 2.70
C LEU A 171 7.41 8.76 4.17
N GLY A 172 7.26 9.89 4.86
CA GLY A 172 7.51 10.08 6.28
C GLY A 172 6.64 9.17 7.13
N THR A 173 7.28 8.45 8.05
CA THR A 173 6.58 7.63 9.04
C THR A 173 6.70 8.33 10.39
N THR A 174 5.57 8.59 11.05
CA THR A 174 5.54 8.97 12.46
C THR A 174 5.86 7.77 13.35
N HIS A 175 5.61 6.55 12.85
CA HIS A 175 5.97 5.31 13.50
C HIS A 175 7.45 4.97 13.31
N ARG A 176 8.11 4.58 14.41
CA ARG A 176 9.46 4.01 14.39
C ARG A 176 9.42 2.64 13.72
N THR A 177 10.19 2.46 12.66
CA THR A 177 10.49 1.14 12.10
C THR A 177 11.27 0.34 13.15
N THR A 178 10.86 -0.90 13.39
CA THR A 178 11.61 -1.77 14.32
C THR A 178 13.00 -2.06 13.76
N SER A 179 13.99 -2.25 14.64
CA SER A 179 15.35 -2.58 14.23
C SER A 179 15.41 -3.87 13.40
N GLY A 180 14.53 -4.84 13.68
CA GLY A 180 14.43 -6.08 12.93
C GLY A 180 13.98 -5.88 11.47
N THR A 181 12.98 -5.02 11.23
CA THR A 181 12.56 -4.69 9.85
C THR A 181 13.67 -3.99 9.08
N LEU A 182 14.42 -3.10 9.73
CA LEU A 182 15.58 -2.43 9.11
C LEU A 182 16.68 -3.44 8.76
N ALA A 183 16.97 -4.38 9.66
CA ALA A 183 17.95 -5.45 9.39
C ALA A 183 17.56 -6.28 8.16
N TRP A 184 16.28 -6.66 8.03
CA TRP A 184 15.78 -7.37 6.86
C TRP A 184 15.85 -6.54 5.56
N ILE A 185 15.50 -5.26 5.60
CA ILE A 185 15.65 -4.38 4.44
C ILE A 185 17.12 -4.28 4.03
N CYS A 186 18.03 -4.09 4.99
CA CYS A 186 19.47 -4.08 4.74
C CYS A 186 19.96 -5.39 4.14
N TRP A 187 19.47 -6.53 4.65
CA TRP A 187 19.78 -7.85 4.14
C TRP A 187 19.32 -8.02 2.68
N LEU A 188 18.06 -7.68 2.35
CA LEU A 188 17.52 -7.78 0.99
C LEU A 188 18.30 -6.90 -0.01
N ILE A 189 18.70 -5.69 0.41
CA ILE A 189 19.54 -4.80 -0.41
C ILE A 189 20.94 -5.40 -0.59
N ALA A 190 21.53 -5.97 0.47
CA ALA A 190 22.82 -6.64 0.39
C ALA A 190 22.76 -7.89 -0.52
N TYR A 191 21.67 -8.66 -0.47
CA TYR A 191 21.41 -9.76 -1.38
C TYR A 191 21.28 -9.28 -2.82
N ALA A 192 20.54 -8.20 -3.10
CA ALA A 192 20.47 -7.64 -4.45
C ALA A 192 21.82 -7.15 -5.01
N LEU A 193 22.79 -6.83 -4.13
CA LEU A 193 24.13 -6.38 -4.52
C LEU A 193 25.12 -7.54 -4.71
N LEU A 194 25.10 -8.56 -3.84
CA LEU A 194 26.09 -9.64 -3.81
C LEU A 194 25.50 -11.04 -3.98
N GLY A 195 24.21 -11.23 -3.71
CA GLY A 195 23.53 -12.52 -3.58
C GLY A 195 23.50 -13.32 -4.87
N ASP A 196 23.20 -12.70 -6.02
CA ASP A 196 23.18 -13.42 -7.30
C ASP A 196 24.57 -13.93 -7.70
N GLY A 197 25.62 -13.14 -7.45
CA GLY A 197 27.00 -13.57 -7.67
C GLY A 197 27.43 -14.67 -6.70
N LEU A 198 27.03 -14.56 -5.43
CA LEU A 198 27.29 -15.58 -4.42
C LEU A 198 26.58 -16.90 -4.73
N LEU A 199 25.36 -16.83 -5.25
CA LEU A 199 24.56 -17.99 -5.66
C LEU A 199 25.19 -18.69 -6.87
N SER A 200 25.62 -17.91 -7.89
CA SER A 200 26.33 -18.45 -9.07
C SER A 200 27.60 -19.21 -8.66
N VAL A 201 28.44 -18.61 -7.80
CA VAL A 201 29.65 -19.26 -7.27
C VAL A 201 29.32 -20.49 -6.42
N GLY A 202 28.20 -20.44 -5.70
CA GLY A 202 27.68 -21.57 -4.94
C GLY A 202 27.43 -22.79 -5.83
N ILE A 203 26.74 -22.57 -6.96
CA ILE A 203 26.33 -23.57 -7.94
C ILE A 203 27.53 -24.07 -8.77
N GLU A 204 28.40 -23.17 -9.24
CA GLU A 204 29.55 -23.52 -10.11
C GLU A 204 30.70 -24.24 -9.37
N GLY A 205 30.62 -24.38 -8.05
CA GLY A 205 31.52 -25.26 -7.29
C GLY A 205 32.73 -24.57 -6.65
N GLY A 206 32.99 -23.30 -6.90
CA GLY A 206 34.06 -22.55 -6.23
C GLY A 206 34.39 -21.22 -6.91
N PRO A 207 35.15 -20.33 -6.25
CA PRO A 207 35.46 -19.03 -6.83
C PRO A 207 36.56 -19.16 -7.89
N ASP A 208 36.19 -19.06 -9.17
CA ASP A 208 37.15 -18.89 -10.26
C ASP A 208 37.77 -17.47 -10.27
N GLY A 209 37.31 -16.58 -9.39
CA GLY A 209 37.86 -15.24 -9.14
C GLY A 209 36.97 -14.38 -8.20
N PRO A 210 37.38 -13.15 -7.86
CA PRO A 210 36.53 -12.21 -7.13
C PRO A 210 35.31 -11.83 -7.99
N TRP A 211 34.10 -12.15 -7.52
CA TRP A 211 32.88 -11.87 -8.27
C TRP A 211 32.55 -10.37 -8.22
N PRO A 212 32.20 -9.75 -9.36
CA PRO A 212 31.87 -8.33 -9.39
C PRO A 212 30.51 -8.07 -8.71
N PRO A 213 30.39 -7.05 -7.86
CA PRO A 213 29.11 -6.69 -7.26
C PRO A 213 28.15 -6.14 -8.32
N ALA A 214 26.86 -6.47 -8.18
CA ALA A 214 25.78 -5.99 -9.05
C ALA A 214 25.46 -4.52 -8.74
N THR A 215 26.34 -3.61 -9.16
CA THR A 215 26.20 -2.16 -8.87
C THR A 215 25.04 -1.51 -9.63
N ALA A 216 24.69 -2.03 -10.82
CA ALA A 216 23.60 -1.53 -11.64
C ALA A 216 22.20 -1.62 -10.98
N PRO A 217 21.75 -2.77 -10.43
CA PRO A 217 20.46 -2.84 -9.74
C PRO A 217 20.40 -1.98 -8.48
N VAL A 218 21.50 -1.86 -7.73
CA VAL A 218 21.55 -1.00 -6.54
C VAL A 218 21.46 0.48 -6.91
N LEU A 219 22.16 0.90 -7.96
CA LEU A 219 22.05 2.26 -8.49
C LEU A 219 20.62 2.56 -8.96
N ALA A 220 19.99 1.62 -9.67
CA ALA A 220 18.61 1.76 -10.11
C ALA A 220 17.62 1.85 -8.93
N LEU A 221 17.80 1.04 -7.88
CA LEU A 221 16.99 1.12 -6.65
C LEU A 221 17.18 2.45 -5.91
N ALA A 222 18.40 2.98 -5.86
CA ALA A 222 18.68 4.29 -5.27
C ALA A 222 18.03 5.43 -6.08
N LEU A 223 18.11 5.38 -7.41
CA LEU A 223 17.43 6.33 -8.30
C LEU A 223 15.91 6.21 -8.22
N ALA A 224 15.39 4.99 -8.01
CA ALA A 224 13.96 4.70 -7.87
C ALA A 224 13.34 5.32 -6.60
N CYS A 225 14.14 5.84 -5.68
CA CYS A 225 13.64 6.62 -4.54
C CYS A 225 12.83 7.84 -4.99
N ALA A 226 13.24 8.53 -6.05
CA ALA A 226 12.54 9.70 -6.59
C ALA A 226 11.14 9.37 -7.18
N PRO A 227 10.99 8.38 -8.09
CA PRO A 227 9.67 7.98 -8.55
C PRO A 227 8.82 7.35 -7.44
N ALA A 228 9.40 6.63 -6.46
CA ALA A 228 8.65 6.09 -5.31
C ALA A 228 7.99 7.19 -4.48
N VAL A 229 8.79 8.22 -4.18
CA VAL A 229 8.40 9.50 -3.56
C VAL A 229 7.22 10.09 -4.35
N TRP A 230 7.40 10.37 -5.64
CA TRP A 230 6.39 11.00 -6.47
C TRP A 230 5.10 10.19 -6.56
N CYS A 231 5.21 8.87 -6.72
CA CYS A 231 4.09 7.94 -6.74
C CYS A 231 3.29 8.00 -5.43
N ALA A 232 3.96 8.02 -4.28
CA ALA A 232 3.29 8.16 -2.99
C ALA A 232 2.57 9.51 -2.87
N HIS A 233 3.17 10.59 -3.35
CA HIS A 233 2.52 11.90 -3.40
C HIS A 233 1.26 11.88 -4.28
N LEU A 234 1.36 11.37 -5.51
CA LEU A 234 0.22 11.21 -6.42
C LEU A 234 -0.90 10.36 -5.81
N PHE A 235 -0.54 9.25 -5.15
CA PHE A 235 -1.49 8.40 -4.45
C PHE A 235 -2.19 9.18 -3.32
N THR A 236 -1.44 9.90 -2.48
CA THR A 236 -2.02 10.67 -1.35
C THR A 236 -2.92 11.81 -1.82
N ALA A 237 -2.50 12.57 -2.83
CA ALA A 237 -3.28 13.66 -3.41
C ALA A 237 -4.53 13.13 -4.14
N GLY A 238 -4.38 12.04 -4.89
CA GLY A 238 -5.46 11.36 -5.59
C GLY A 238 -6.50 10.78 -4.64
N ALA A 239 -6.06 10.08 -3.59
CA ALA A 239 -6.94 9.55 -2.55
C ALA A 239 -7.72 10.67 -1.84
N ARG A 240 -7.06 11.78 -1.48
CA ARG A 240 -7.73 12.96 -0.89
C ARG A 240 -8.79 13.56 -1.81
N ARG A 241 -8.49 13.74 -3.10
CA ARG A 241 -9.48 14.24 -4.08
C ARG A 241 -10.66 13.29 -4.22
N LYS A 242 -10.41 11.97 -4.25
CA LYS A 242 -11.48 10.96 -4.32
C LYS A 242 -12.32 10.90 -3.04
N LEU A 243 -11.71 11.12 -1.87
CA LEU A 243 -12.43 11.24 -0.60
C LEU A 243 -13.41 12.43 -0.62
N THR A 244 -12.99 13.59 -1.13
CA THR A 244 -13.88 14.78 -1.19
C THR A 244 -15.02 14.67 -2.20
N THR A 245 -14.89 13.80 -3.21
CA THR A 245 -15.92 13.64 -4.25
C THR A 245 -16.88 12.49 -4.00
N SER A 246 -16.49 11.49 -3.21
CA SER A 246 -17.27 10.26 -3.02
C SER A 246 -18.35 10.46 -1.95
N ARG A 247 -19.53 9.88 -2.17
CA ARG A 247 -20.67 9.99 -1.24
C ARG A 247 -20.91 8.70 -0.45
N GLY A 248 -19.90 7.86 -0.29
CA GLY A 248 -20.01 6.56 0.39
C GLY A 248 -18.69 5.79 0.41
N LEU A 249 -18.53 4.89 1.37
CA LEU A 249 -17.28 4.13 1.55
C LEU A 249 -17.03 3.17 0.38
N GLU A 250 -18.11 2.61 -0.18
CA GLU A 250 -18.02 1.69 -1.33
C GLU A 250 -17.60 2.42 -2.61
N GLU A 251 -18.17 3.58 -2.89
CA GLU A 251 -17.80 4.43 -4.04
C GLU A 251 -16.34 4.89 -3.95
N PHE A 252 -15.90 5.24 -2.73
CA PHE A 252 -14.52 5.57 -2.46
C PHE A 252 -13.58 4.37 -2.73
N ALA A 253 -13.89 3.19 -2.19
CA ALA A 253 -13.08 2.00 -2.38
C ALA A 253 -12.95 1.59 -3.86
N VAL A 254 -14.05 1.66 -4.61
CA VAL A 254 -14.06 1.39 -6.06
C VAL A 254 -13.21 2.39 -6.82
N SER A 255 -13.21 3.66 -6.42
CA SER A 255 -12.44 4.72 -7.08
C SER A 255 -10.94 4.70 -6.76
N VAL A 256 -10.53 4.25 -5.58
CA VAL A 256 -9.12 4.24 -5.15
C VAL A 256 -8.34 3.02 -5.62
N ARG A 257 -9.00 1.86 -5.79
CA ARG A 257 -8.35 0.65 -6.35
C ARG A 257 -7.62 0.89 -7.68
N PRO A 258 -8.26 1.43 -8.73
CA PRO A 258 -7.57 1.68 -10.01
C PRO A 258 -6.47 2.74 -9.87
N LEU A 259 -6.62 3.69 -8.93
CA LEU A 259 -5.61 4.70 -8.65
C LEU A 259 -4.36 4.07 -8.02
N LEU A 260 -4.53 3.16 -7.04
CA LEU A 260 -3.43 2.41 -6.45
C LEU A 260 -2.70 1.56 -7.50
N LEU A 261 -3.45 0.82 -8.32
CA LEU A 261 -2.88 -0.01 -9.38
C LEU A 261 -2.17 0.83 -10.45
N GLY A 262 -2.74 1.97 -10.84
CA GLY A 262 -2.13 2.88 -11.81
C GLY A 262 -0.83 3.50 -11.31
N VAL A 263 -0.79 3.94 -10.05
CA VAL A 263 0.44 4.47 -9.42
C VAL A 263 1.50 3.37 -9.27
N PHE A 264 1.09 2.17 -8.89
CA PHE A 264 2.00 1.03 -8.78
C PHE A 264 2.59 0.64 -10.16
N ALA A 265 1.75 0.59 -11.21
CA ALA A 265 2.19 0.35 -12.57
C ALA A 265 3.14 1.45 -13.08
N LEU A 266 2.85 2.71 -12.76
CA LEU A 266 3.73 3.85 -13.07
C LEU A 266 5.09 3.74 -12.39
N PHE A 267 5.11 3.28 -11.13
CA PHE A 267 6.38 3.03 -10.45
C PHE A 267 7.17 1.90 -11.10
N LEU A 268 6.50 0.78 -11.44
CA LEU A 268 7.17 -0.35 -12.10
C LEU A 268 7.72 0.02 -13.47
N SER A 269 7.01 0.83 -14.25
CA SER A 269 7.51 1.30 -15.55
C SER A 269 8.71 2.23 -15.40
N ALA A 270 8.68 3.15 -14.43
CA ALA A 270 9.82 4.02 -14.12
C ALA A 270 11.03 3.22 -13.61
N LEU A 271 10.82 2.24 -12.73
CA LEU A 271 11.87 1.36 -12.22
C LEU A 271 12.46 0.51 -13.35
N GLY A 272 11.63 -0.05 -14.22
CA GLY A 272 12.08 -0.81 -15.40
C GLY A 272 12.92 0.03 -16.35
N ALA A 273 12.52 1.28 -16.61
CA ALA A 273 13.30 2.23 -17.41
C ALA A 273 14.65 2.57 -16.76
N LEU A 274 14.67 2.80 -15.45
CA LEU A 274 15.91 3.06 -14.70
C LEU A 274 16.85 1.84 -14.69
N LEU A 275 16.32 0.63 -14.53
CA LEU A 275 17.09 -0.61 -14.62
C LEU A 275 17.68 -0.77 -16.02
N ALA A 276 16.90 -0.51 -17.07
CA ALA A 276 17.37 -0.56 -18.46
C ALA A 276 18.45 0.49 -18.75
N LEU A 277 18.30 1.71 -18.20
CA LEU A 277 19.28 2.79 -18.34
C LEU A 277 20.58 2.49 -17.59
N CYS A 278 20.49 2.03 -16.33
CA CYS A 278 21.65 1.64 -15.53
C CYS A 278 22.38 0.47 -16.18
N ARG A 279 21.64 -0.50 -16.73
CA ARG A 279 22.21 -1.59 -17.53
C ARG A 279 23.00 -1.04 -18.71
N ALA A 280 22.41 -0.17 -19.53
CA ALA A 280 23.09 0.41 -20.68
C ALA A 280 24.36 1.19 -20.29
N ALA A 281 24.29 1.98 -19.21
CA ALA A 281 25.40 2.82 -18.75
C ALA A 281 26.55 2.05 -18.08
N LEU A 282 26.26 0.91 -17.44
CA LEU A 282 27.23 0.10 -16.67
C LEU A 282 27.58 -1.22 -17.37
N SER A 283 27.20 -1.39 -18.64
CA SER A 283 27.44 -2.60 -19.44
C SER A 283 28.92 -3.01 -19.37
N GLU A 284 29.22 -4.10 -18.66
CA GLU A 284 30.53 -4.74 -18.69
C GLU A 284 30.51 -5.82 -19.79
N PRO A 285 31.51 -5.87 -20.69
CA PRO A 285 31.64 -6.96 -21.65
C PRO A 285 31.84 -8.28 -20.89
N GLY A 286 30.87 -9.19 -20.97
CA GLY A 286 30.91 -10.53 -20.35
C GLY A 286 29.96 -10.76 -19.17
N ALA A 287 29.26 -9.73 -18.66
CA ALA A 287 28.23 -9.92 -17.65
C ALA A 287 27.00 -10.65 -18.21
N TYR A 288 26.40 -11.56 -17.44
CA TYR A 288 25.17 -12.26 -17.81
C TYR A 288 24.03 -11.25 -18.05
N ASN A 289 23.64 -11.11 -19.32
CA ASN A 289 22.64 -10.14 -19.80
C ASN A 289 21.30 -10.80 -20.14
N GLY A 290 21.00 -11.93 -19.51
CA GLY A 290 19.75 -12.66 -19.73
C GLY A 290 18.52 -11.83 -19.32
N PRO A 291 17.33 -12.12 -19.88
CA PRO A 291 16.09 -11.41 -19.58
C PRO A 291 15.67 -11.44 -18.09
N GLY A 292 16.29 -12.29 -17.27
CA GLY A 292 16.06 -12.38 -15.81
C GLY A 292 17.02 -11.57 -14.94
N ALA A 293 18.10 -10.98 -15.48
CA ALA A 293 19.18 -10.39 -14.68
C ALA A 293 18.75 -9.22 -13.77
N TYR A 294 17.63 -8.57 -14.06
CA TYR A 294 17.10 -7.43 -13.29
C TYR A 294 15.72 -7.70 -12.70
N ALA A 295 15.19 -8.92 -12.84
CA ALA A 295 13.87 -9.29 -12.34
C ALA A 295 13.81 -9.23 -10.81
N GLY A 296 14.88 -9.67 -10.13
CA GLY A 296 15.00 -9.59 -8.66
C GLY A 296 14.96 -8.16 -8.14
N ALA A 297 15.71 -7.25 -8.76
CA ALA A 297 15.73 -5.83 -8.37
C ALA A 297 14.38 -5.15 -8.61
N GLY A 298 13.69 -5.48 -9.71
CA GLY A 298 12.33 -5.02 -9.98
C GLY A 298 11.34 -5.47 -8.90
N ALA A 299 11.38 -6.75 -8.53
CA ALA A 299 10.53 -7.33 -7.51
C ALA A 299 10.81 -6.75 -6.10
N LEU A 300 12.09 -6.55 -5.76
CA LEU A 300 12.48 -5.91 -4.51
C LEU A 300 12.00 -4.45 -4.44
N GLY A 301 12.16 -3.69 -5.52
CA GLY A 301 11.64 -2.32 -5.60
C GLY A 301 10.13 -2.25 -5.38
N ALA A 302 9.38 -3.18 -5.99
CA ALA A 302 7.94 -3.31 -5.81
C ALA A 302 7.57 -3.60 -4.34
N LEU A 303 8.27 -4.55 -3.72
CA LEU A 303 8.09 -4.95 -2.33
C LEU A 303 8.34 -3.78 -1.37
N LEU A 304 9.45 -3.06 -1.57
CA LEU A 304 9.84 -1.91 -0.73
C LEU A 304 8.83 -0.76 -0.83
N LEU A 305 8.33 -0.45 -2.03
CA LEU A 305 7.31 0.59 -2.20
C LEU A 305 6.03 0.23 -1.44
N LEU A 306 5.52 -0.99 -1.61
CA LEU A 306 4.29 -1.44 -0.95
C LEU A 306 4.44 -1.49 0.57
N ALA A 307 5.56 -2.03 1.05
CA ALA A 307 5.90 -2.03 2.47
C ALA A 307 5.92 -0.61 3.03
N ARG A 308 6.52 0.35 2.31
CA ARG A 308 6.59 1.74 2.75
C ARG A 308 5.21 2.41 2.74
N LEU A 309 4.41 2.22 1.70
CA LEU A 309 3.05 2.77 1.62
C LEU A 309 2.15 2.27 2.75
N LEU A 310 2.25 1.00 3.11
CA LEU A 310 1.51 0.45 4.26
C LEU A 310 2.00 1.02 5.59
N THR A 311 3.33 1.13 5.75
CA THR A 311 3.95 1.65 6.97
C THR A 311 3.60 3.13 7.21
N THR A 312 3.55 3.96 6.16
CA THR A 312 3.19 5.39 6.28
C THR A 312 1.73 5.59 6.65
N ARG A 313 0.88 4.57 6.46
CA ARG A 313 -0.54 4.58 6.83
C ARG A 313 -0.83 3.82 8.12
N GLY A 314 0.21 3.49 8.91
CA GLY A 314 0.08 2.86 10.22
C GLY A 314 0.03 1.32 10.21
N PHE A 315 -0.02 0.68 9.04
CA PHE A 315 -0.03 -0.79 8.92
C PHE A 315 1.41 -1.32 8.90
N THR A 316 2.06 -1.40 10.07
CA THR A 316 3.49 -1.76 10.18
C THR A 316 3.75 -3.26 10.30
N HIS A 317 2.81 -4.03 10.86
CA HIS A 317 3.00 -5.44 11.15
C HIS A 317 3.10 -6.31 9.89
N ALA A 318 2.15 -6.18 8.96
CA ALA A 318 2.14 -6.99 7.73
C ALA A 318 3.40 -6.77 6.87
N PRO A 319 3.84 -5.53 6.60
CA PRO A 319 5.13 -5.28 5.92
C PRO A 319 6.32 -5.90 6.64
N ALA A 320 6.39 -5.79 7.96
CA ALA A 320 7.51 -6.33 8.74
C ALA A 320 7.61 -7.86 8.62
N VAL A 321 6.48 -8.55 8.72
CA VAL A 321 6.42 -10.02 8.58
C VAL A 321 6.77 -10.45 7.17
N VAL A 322 6.24 -9.78 6.14
CA VAL A 322 6.49 -10.16 4.75
C VAL A 322 7.94 -9.89 4.33
N LEU A 323 8.53 -8.76 4.75
CA LEU A 323 9.96 -8.49 4.54
C LEU A 323 10.84 -9.51 5.26
N GLY A 324 10.49 -9.90 6.48
CA GLY A 324 11.20 -10.93 7.23
C GLY A 324 11.10 -12.31 6.60
N ALA A 325 9.92 -12.70 6.12
CA ALA A 325 9.71 -13.96 5.42
C ALA A 325 10.46 -14.02 4.09
N ALA A 326 10.46 -12.93 3.30
CA ALA A 326 11.23 -12.84 2.07
C ALA A 326 12.74 -12.95 2.33
N GLY A 327 13.25 -12.20 3.31
CA GLY A 327 14.65 -12.27 3.68
C GLY A 327 15.06 -13.64 4.21
N ALA A 328 14.21 -14.28 5.03
CA ALA A 328 14.45 -15.64 5.51
C ALA A 328 14.47 -16.65 4.36
N ALA A 329 13.58 -16.51 3.37
CA ALA A 329 13.58 -17.36 2.18
C ALA A 329 14.87 -17.22 1.36
N GLU A 330 15.38 -16.00 1.17
CA GLU A 330 16.68 -15.77 0.50
C GLU A 330 17.86 -16.34 1.30
N VAL A 331 17.86 -16.20 2.63
CA VAL A 331 18.86 -16.86 3.50
C VAL A 331 18.79 -18.37 3.35
N THR A 332 17.58 -18.95 3.37
CA THR A 332 17.42 -20.41 3.21
C THR A 332 17.92 -20.87 1.85
N ALA A 333 17.66 -20.12 0.77
CA ALA A 333 18.18 -20.44 -0.56
C ALA A 333 19.72 -20.49 -0.59
N LEU A 334 20.40 -19.50 0.02
CA LEU A 334 21.87 -19.55 0.11
C LEU A 334 22.34 -20.71 0.97
N THR A 335 21.78 -20.88 2.17
CA THR A 335 22.21 -21.94 3.10
C THR A 335 22.00 -23.34 2.54
N THR A 336 20.95 -23.58 1.76
CA THR A 336 20.68 -24.89 1.12
C THR A 336 21.72 -25.22 0.05
N VAL A 337 22.11 -24.24 -0.77
CA VAL A 337 23.19 -24.39 -1.76
C VAL A 337 24.54 -24.67 -1.08
N PHE A 338 24.86 -23.96 0.00
CA PHE A 338 26.10 -24.23 0.73
C PHE A 338 26.05 -25.54 1.52
N ALA A 339 24.91 -25.93 2.07
CA ALA A 339 24.72 -27.19 2.79
C ALA A 339 24.82 -28.42 1.87
N ALA A 340 24.46 -28.29 0.60
CA ALA A 340 24.61 -29.35 -0.40
C ALA A 340 26.07 -29.77 -0.64
N ARG A 341 27.05 -28.98 -0.18
CA ARG A 341 28.48 -29.35 -0.21
C ARG A 341 28.85 -30.38 0.87
N LEU A 342 27.97 -30.65 1.84
CA LEU A 342 28.18 -31.73 2.80
C LEU A 342 27.86 -33.08 2.17
N PRO A 343 28.64 -34.14 2.48
CA PRO A 343 28.42 -35.47 1.93
C PRO A 343 27.01 -35.98 2.27
N GLY A 344 26.23 -36.30 1.22
CA GLY A 344 24.86 -36.82 1.36
C GLY A 344 23.73 -35.77 1.34
N CYS A 345 24.03 -34.48 1.23
CA CYS A 345 23.03 -33.39 1.29
C CYS A 345 22.73 -32.70 -0.06
N SER A 346 23.18 -33.26 -1.19
CA SER A 346 23.02 -32.62 -2.51
C SER A 346 21.56 -32.37 -2.91
N PHE A 347 20.64 -33.23 -2.44
CA PHE A 347 19.19 -33.10 -2.71
C PHE A 347 18.57 -31.80 -2.14
N VAL A 348 19.25 -31.13 -1.19
CA VAL A 348 18.73 -29.94 -0.53
C VAL A 348 18.82 -28.69 -1.43
N ALA A 349 19.78 -28.66 -2.37
CA ALA A 349 19.98 -27.54 -3.29
C ALA A 349 19.20 -27.66 -4.61
N THR A 350 18.68 -28.85 -4.93
CA THR A 350 17.98 -29.10 -6.20
C THR A 350 16.86 -28.11 -6.55
N PRO A 351 15.99 -27.63 -5.63
CA PRO A 351 14.97 -26.65 -6.02
C PRO A 351 15.57 -25.29 -6.40
N VAL A 352 16.70 -24.91 -5.80
CA VAL A 352 17.37 -23.64 -6.09
C VAL A 352 18.17 -23.74 -7.39
N GLU A 353 18.91 -24.84 -7.57
CA GLU A 353 19.67 -25.16 -8.78
C GLU A 353 18.74 -25.23 -10.00
N THR A 354 17.62 -25.96 -9.94
CA THR A 354 16.68 -26.08 -11.06
C THR A 354 16.09 -24.73 -11.50
N VAL A 355 15.81 -23.83 -10.55
CA VAL A 355 15.32 -22.47 -10.85
C VAL A 355 16.43 -21.62 -11.46
N ALA A 356 17.64 -21.68 -10.89
CA ALA A 356 18.79 -20.94 -11.37
C ALA A 356 19.25 -21.40 -12.76
N ASP A 357 19.24 -22.70 -13.04
CA ASP A 357 19.59 -23.28 -14.34
C ASP A 357 18.57 -22.88 -15.42
N ALA A 358 17.28 -22.84 -15.08
CA ALA A 358 16.23 -22.53 -16.04
C ALA A 358 16.09 -21.03 -16.35
N TRP A 359 16.29 -20.15 -15.36
CA TRP A 359 15.95 -18.72 -15.46
C TRP A 359 17.08 -17.77 -15.03
N GLY A 360 18.24 -18.31 -14.63
CA GLY A 360 19.36 -17.58 -14.07
C GLY A 360 19.26 -17.40 -12.54
N PRO A 361 20.38 -17.07 -11.86
CA PRO A 361 20.44 -16.94 -10.40
C PRO A 361 19.50 -15.85 -9.86
N GLY A 362 19.27 -14.78 -10.63
CA GLY A 362 18.35 -13.69 -10.28
C GLY A 362 16.86 -14.08 -10.26
N ALA A 363 16.50 -15.29 -10.69
CA ALA A 363 15.12 -15.78 -10.64
C ALA A 363 14.66 -16.08 -9.22
N VAL A 364 15.58 -16.52 -8.33
CA VAL A 364 15.27 -16.81 -6.93
C VAL A 364 14.76 -15.57 -6.19
N PRO A 365 15.50 -14.44 -6.13
CA PRO A 365 14.99 -13.22 -5.51
C PRO A 365 13.77 -12.66 -6.25
N ALA A 366 13.67 -12.83 -7.58
CA ALA A 366 12.50 -12.39 -8.34
C ALA A 366 11.22 -13.10 -7.89
N LEU A 367 11.27 -14.43 -7.71
CA LEU A 367 10.12 -15.22 -7.24
C LEU A 367 9.79 -14.90 -5.79
N VAL A 368 10.79 -14.85 -4.91
CA VAL A 368 10.61 -14.59 -3.47
C VAL A 368 10.06 -13.18 -3.24
N CYS A 369 10.75 -12.16 -3.75
CA CYS A 369 10.30 -10.76 -3.62
C CYS A 369 9.01 -10.50 -4.40
N GLY A 370 8.80 -11.17 -5.54
CA GLY A 370 7.59 -11.02 -6.35
C GLY A 370 6.35 -11.58 -5.67
N ALA A 371 6.45 -12.77 -5.08
CA ALA A 371 5.37 -13.36 -4.29
C ALA A 371 5.06 -12.50 -3.05
N ALA A 372 6.09 -12.03 -2.35
CA ALA A 372 5.95 -11.13 -1.22
C ALA A 372 5.27 -9.80 -1.62
N ALA A 373 5.65 -9.21 -2.76
CA ALA A 373 5.03 -8.00 -3.29
C ALA A 373 3.56 -8.24 -3.67
N LEU A 374 3.22 -9.38 -4.26
CA LEU A 374 1.83 -9.73 -4.58
C LEU A 374 0.97 -9.82 -3.31
N VAL A 375 1.47 -10.46 -2.25
CA VAL A 375 0.80 -10.54 -0.95
C VAL A 375 0.56 -9.15 -0.38
N LEU A 376 1.57 -8.27 -0.40
CA LEU A 376 1.41 -6.89 0.07
C LEU A 376 0.48 -6.07 -0.84
N LEU A 377 0.42 -6.33 -2.15
CA LEU A 377 -0.47 -5.63 -3.06
C LEU A 377 -1.94 -6.01 -2.79
N ILE A 378 -2.21 -7.31 -2.61
CA ILE A 378 -3.54 -7.79 -2.20
C ILE A 378 -3.93 -7.21 -0.84
N HIS A 379 -2.98 -7.12 0.10
CA HIS A 379 -3.23 -6.49 1.39
C HIS A 379 -3.51 -4.98 1.26
N ALA A 380 -2.68 -4.26 0.49
CA ALA A 380 -2.79 -2.82 0.27
C ALA A 380 -4.11 -2.43 -0.42
N THR A 381 -4.56 -3.21 -1.41
CA THR A 381 -5.86 -2.99 -2.07
C THR A 381 -7.07 -3.20 -1.16
N ARG A 382 -6.89 -3.85 0.01
CA ARG A 382 -7.93 -4.01 1.03
C ARG A 382 -7.84 -3.00 2.16
N THR A 383 -6.63 -2.60 2.55
CA THR A 383 -6.40 -1.70 3.69
C THR A 383 -6.39 -0.23 3.28
N LEU A 384 -5.73 0.11 2.17
CA LEU A 384 -5.62 1.49 1.70
C LEU A 384 -6.90 2.01 1.03
N THR A 385 -7.88 1.14 0.79
CA THR A 385 -9.21 1.55 0.29
C THR A 385 -10.17 1.95 1.40
N ARG A 386 -9.77 1.81 2.67
CA ARG A 386 -10.56 2.27 3.82
C ARG A 386 -10.32 3.76 4.02
N ALA A 387 -11.38 4.53 4.28
CA ALA A 387 -11.26 5.95 4.60
C ALA A 387 -10.45 6.15 5.90
N SER A 388 -10.55 5.19 6.84
CA SER A 388 -9.76 5.15 8.07
C SER A 388 -8.25 5.14 7.86
N ALA A 389 -7.76 4.62 6.72
CA ALA A 389 -6.32 4.62 6.38
C ALA A 389 -5.81 6.02 5.98
N HIS A 390 -6.72 6.99 5.81
CA HIS A 390 -6.42 8.34 5.36
C HIS A 390 -6.75 9.42 6.39
N ALA A 391 -7.33 9.05 7.54
CA ALA A 391 -7.40 9.94 8.69
C ALA A 391 -6.00 10.36 9.11
N THR A 392 -5.80 11.65 9.29
CA THR A 392 -4.60 12.15 9.95
C THR A 392 -4.64 11.62 11.39
N PRO A 393 -3.57 10.99 11.90
CA PRO A 393 -3.51 10.71 13.33
C PRO A 393 -3.52 12.06 14.03
N GLY A 394 -4.67 12.43 14.60
CA GLY A 394 -4.80 13.62 15.42
C GLY A 394 -3.65 13.62 16.42
N GLY A 395 -2.89 14.72 16.45
CA GLY A 395 -1.76 14.88 17.36
C GLY A 395 -2.18 14.45 18.75
N THR A 396 -1.52 13.43 19.28
CA THR A 396 -1.62 13.13 20.71
C THR A 396 -1.11 14.36 21.47
N PRO A 397 -1.81 14.78 22.54
CA PRO A 397 -1.47 15.98 23.31
C PRO A 397 -0.03 15.96 23.86
#